data_AF-A0A5V9PY04-F1
#
_entry.id   AF-A0A5V9PY04-F1
#
_cell.length_a   1.000
_cell.length_b   1.000
_cell.length_c   1.000
_cell.angle_alpha   90.00
_cell.angle_beta   90.00
_cell.angle_gamma   90.00
#
_symmetry.space_group_name_H-M   'P 1'
#
loop_
_entity.id
_entity.type
_entity.pdbx_description
1 polymer ?
#
loop_
_entity_poly.entity_id
_entity_poly.type
_entity_poly.pdbx_seq_one_letter_code
_entity_poly.pdbx_strand_id
1 'polypeptide(L)'
;MVIHLKKLTMLLGMLLVNSPAFAHGHHAHGAPMTEVEQKAAAGVFDDANVRDRALTDWDGMWQSVYPYLVSGELDPVFRQKAKKDPEKTFEDIKAYYRKGYATNVETIGIENGVIEFHRDNNVASCKYNYA
;
A
#
# COMPACT_ATOMS: atom_id res chain seq x y z
N MET A 1 49.11 4.77 -30.42
CA MET A 1 48.18 5.73 -31.03
C MET A 1 47.13 6.09 -29.99
N VAL A 2 47.25 7.29 -29.44
CA VAL A 2 46.36 7.81 -28.39
C VAL A 2 45.21 8.53 -29.09
N ILE A 3 43.98 8.04 -28.95
CA ILE A 3 42.79 8.69 -29.50
C ILE A 3 42.09 9.42 -28.36
N HIS A 4 42.12 10.74 -28.46
CA HIS A 4 41.64 11.70 -27.47
C HIS A 4 40.17 12.04 -27.81
N LEU A 5 39.20 11.41 -27.15
CA LEU A 5 37.78 11.69 -27.41
C LEU A 5 37.32 12.88 -26.54
N LYS A 6 37.15 14.02 -27.21
CA LYS A 6 36.69 15.28 -26.63
C LYS A 6 35.25 15.17 -26.11
N LYS A 7 35.07 15.75 -24.91
CA LYS A 7 33.85 16.25 -24.27
C LYS A 7 32.65 16.41 -25.23
N LEU A 8 31.60 15.62 -25.03
CA LEU A 8 30.27 15.87 -25.58
C LEU A 8 29.32 16.22 -24.43
N THR A 9 29.20 17.51 -24.15
CA THR A 9 28.22 18.05 -23.19
C THR A 9 26.88 18.15 -23.90
N MET A 10 25.96 17.22 -23.61
CA MET A 10 24.57 17.30 -24.09
C MET A 10 23.73 18.04 -23.06
N LEU A 11 23.58 19.36 -23.25
CA LEU A 11 22.55 20.17 -22.59
C LEU A 11 21.20 19.83 -23.22
N LEU A 12 20.42 18.95 -22.58
CA LEU A 12 19.01 18.77 -22.92
C LEU A 12 18.17 19.53 -21.89
N GLY A 13 17.98 20.82 -22.15
CA GLY A 13 16.94 21.61 -21.51
C GLY A 13 15.59 21.26 -22.13
N MET A 14 14.75 20.56 -21.38
CA MET A 14 13.31 20.54 -21.62
C MET A 14 12.62 20.76 -20.28
N LEU A 15 12.21 22.01 -20.05
CA LEU A 15 11.14 22.33 -19.13
C LEU A 15 9.91 21.53 -19.57
N LEU A 16 9.56 20.50 -18.81
CA LEU A 16 8.22 19.93 -18.86
C LEU A 16 7.44 20.52 -17.69
N VAL A 17 6.45 21.30 -18.08
CA VAL A 17 5.43 21.97 -17.29
C VAL A 17 4.81 20.96 -16.31
N ASN A 18 5.06 21.13 -15.01
CA ASN A 18 4.27 20.49 -13.96
C ASN A 18 2.89 21.16 -13.91
N SER A 19 2.02 20.79 -14.85
CA SER A 19 0.59 21.01 -14.69
C SER A 19 0.07 19.94 -13.73
N PRO A 20 -0.49 20.28 -12.56
CA PRO A 20 -1.31 19.32 -11.82
C PRO A 20 -2.58 19.12 -12.66
N ALA A 21 -2.52 18.21 -13.63
CA ALA A 21 -3.70 17.72 -14.30
C ALA A 21 -4.63 17.16 -13.21
N PHE A 22 -5.85 17.67 -13.17
CA PHE A 22 -6.96 17.26 -12.32
C PHE A 22 -6.92 15.76 -11.97
N ALA A 23 -6.40 15.42 -10.78
CA ALA A 23 -6.56 14.09 -10.21
C ALA A 23 -7.92 14.00 -9.49
N HIS A 24 -9.02 14.15 -10.22
CA HIS A 24 -10.35 13.72 -9.74
C HIS A 24 -10.69 12.41 -10.45
N GLY A 25 -9.90 11.37 -10.18
CA GLY A 25 -10.22 10.01 -10.59
C GLY A 25 -11.30 9.43 -9.67
N HIS A 26 -12.03 8.42 -10.16
CA HIS A 26 -12.95 7.65 -9.32
C HIS A 26 -12.16 7.01 -8.18
N HIS A 27 -12.35 7.49 -6.95
CA HIS A 27 -11.70 6.95 -5.74
C HIS A 27 -12.32 5.61 -5.27
N ALA A 28 -13.34 5.14 -5.97
CA ALA A 28 -14.04 3.90 -5.66
C ALA A 28 -13.65 2.81 -6.68
N HIS A 29 -13.50 1.61 -6.17
CA HIS A 29 -13.25 0.40 -6.96
C HIS A 29 -14.33 -0.63 -6.65
N GLY A 30 -14.76 -1.37 -7.67
CA GLY A 30 -15.80 -2.41 -7.54
C GLY A 30 -17.23 -1.86 -7.53
N ALA A 31 -18.18 -2.76 -7.30
CA ALA A 31 -19.57 -2.39 -7.09
C ALA A 31 -19.74 -1.68 -5.73
N PRO A 32 -20.69 -0.74 -5.60
CA PRO A 32 -21.02 -0.17 -4.29
C PRO A 32 -21.45 -1.25 -3.31
N MET A 33 -20.98 -1.14 -2.06
CA MET A 33 -21.36 -2.06 -0.99
C MET A 33 -22.83 -1.88 -0.62
N THR A 34 -23.55 -2.98 -0.48
CA THR A 34 -24.88 -3.03 0.14
C THR A 34 -24.81 -2.60 1.60
N GLU A 35 -25.96 -2.25 2.20
CA GLU A 35 -26.00 -1.87 3.62
C GLU A 35 -25.47 -2.99 4.55
N VAL A 36 -25.75 -4.25 4.20
CA VAL A 36 -25.27 -5.42 4.94
C VAL A 36 -23.75 -5.52 4.85
N GLU A 37 -23.17 -5.33 3.67
CA GLU A 37 -21.71 -5.35 3.48
C GLU A 37 -21.03 -4.17 4.19
N GLN A 38 -21.64 -2.98 4.17
CA GLN A 38 -21.13 -1.82 4.90
C GLN A 38 -21.10 -2.06 6.41
N LYS A 39 -22.16 -2.65 6.98
CA LYS A 39 -22.21 -3.07 8.39
C LYS A 39 -21.14 -4.12 8.69
N ALA A 40 -21.00 -5.13 7.82
CA ALA A 40 -19.98 -6.16 7.97
C ALA A 40 -18.55 -5.58 7.97
N ALA A 41 -18.25 -4.64 7.06
CA ALA A 41 -16.96 -3.94 7.01
C ALA A 41 -16.68 -3.05 8.23
N ALA A 42 -17.73 -2.58 8.91
CA ALA A 42 -17.62 -1.89 10.20
C ALA A 42 -17.53 -2.85 11.40
N GLY A 43 -17.49 -4.17 11.17
CA GLY A 43 -17.39 -5.20 12.21
C GLY A 43 -18.71 -5.63 12.83
N VAL A 44 -19.85 -5.37 12.18
CA VAL A 44 -21.19 -5.77 12.64
C VAL A 44 -21.82 -6.76 11.66
N PHE A 45 -21.79 -8.05 12.00
CA PHE A 45 -22.37 -9.13 11.20
C PHE A 45 -22.67 -10.35 12.08
N ASP A 46 -23.58 -11.22 11.61
CA ASP A 46 -23.82 -12.53 12.23
C ASP A 46 -22.83 -13.57 11.69
N ASP A 47 -22.35 -14.46 12.55
CA ASP A 47 -21.42 -15.54 12.19
C ASP A 47 -21.95 -16.43 11.04
N ALA A 48 -23.28 -16.63 10.98
CA ALA A 48 -23.94 -17.39 9.92
C ALA A 48 -23.76 -16.77 8.52
N ASN A 49 -23.37 -15.50 8.44
CA ASN A 49 -23.12 -14.80 7.18
C ASN A 49 -21.64 -14.90 6.73
N VAL A 50 -20.74 -15.43 7.57
CA VAL A 50 -19.33 -15.64 7.21
C VAL A 50 -19.22 -16.81 6.21
N ARG A 51 -18.37 -16.64 5.20
CA ARG A 51 -18.16 -17.64 4.15
C ARG A 51 -16.68 -17.81 3.86
N ASP A 52 -16.33 -19.01 3.39
CA ASP A 52 -14.98 -19.31 2.89
C ASP A 52 -14.64 -18.40 1.70
N ARG A 53 -13.33 -18.13 1.56
CA ARG A 53 -12.78 -17.30 0.48
C ARG A 53 -11.63 -18.01 -0.20
N ALA A 54 -11.54 -17.87 -1.51
CA ALA A 54 -10.43 -18.40 -2.29
C ALA A 54 -9.21 -17.48 -2.18
N LEU A 55 -8.00 -18.03 -2.33
CA LEU A 55 -6.77 -17.22 -2.35
C LEU A 55 -6.78 -16.14 -3.46
N THR A 56 -7.53 -16.39 -4.53
CA THR A 56 -7.66 -15.48 -5.67
C THR A 56 -8.28 -14.12 -5.32
N ASP A 57 -8.98 -14.00 -4.18
CA ASP A 57 -9.44 -12.70 -3.71
C ASP A 57 -8.29 -11.74 -3.36
N TRP A 58 -7.08 -12.28 -3.19
CA TRP A 58 -5.86 -11.53 -2.92
C TRP A 58 -4.85 -11.60 -4.08
N ASP A 59 -5.24 -12.09 -5.26
CA ASP A 59 -4.35 -12.13 -6.43
C ASP A 59 -3.86 -10.72 -6.79
N GLY A 60 -2.57 -10.63 -7.12
CA GLY A 60 -1.91 -9.39 -7.52
C GLY A 60 -0.63 -9.09 -6.73
N MET A 61 -0.12 -7.88 -6.95
CA MET A 61 1.08 -7.36 -6.30
C MET A 61 0.72 -6.34 -5.24
N TRP A 62 1.22 -6.55 -4.02
CA TRP A 62 0.89 -5.76 -2.85
C TRP A 62 2.15 -5.14 -2.25
N GLN A 63 2.12 -3.83 -2.02
CA GLN A 63 3.22 -3.10 -1.39
C GLN A 63 2.96 -2.89 0.11
N SER A 64 4.01 -3.02 0.92
CA SER A 64 3.95 -2.61 2.32
C SER A 64 3.77 -1.09 2.42
N VAL A 65 2.93 -0.65 3.36
CA VAL A 65 2.76 0.78 3.67
C VAL A 65 3.76 1.30 4.70
N TYR A 66 4.58 0.41 5.27
CA TYR A 66 5.58 0.78 6.28
C TYR A 66 6.59 1.83 5.80
N PRO A 67 7.12 1.78 4.57
CA PRO A 67 8.02 2.81 4.07
C PRO A 67 7.41 4.21 4.09
N TYR A 68 6.13 4.35 3.75
CA TYR A 68 5.40 5.64 3.79
C TYR A 68 5.21 6.17 5.22
N LEU A 69 5.11 5.28 6.21
CA LEU A 69 5.12 5.67 7.62
C LEU A 69 6.50 6.20 8.03
N VAL A 70 7.58 5.52 7.58
CA VAL A 70 8.96 5.89 7.93
C VAL A 70 9.36 7.21 7.25
N SER A 71 8.99 7.42 5.99
CA SER A 71 9.25 8.67 5.24
C SER A 71 8.45 9.87 5.76
N GLY A 72 7.37 9.63 6.51
CA GLY A 72 6.47 10.66 7.01
C GLY A 72 5.34 11.03 6.05
N GLU A 73 5.22 10.36 4.90
CA GLU A 73 4.14 10.58 3.93
C GLU A 73 2.74 10.28 4.49
N LEU A 74 2.65 9.41 5.50
CA LEU A 74 1.38 9.13 6.20
C LEU A 74 1.04 10.14 7.31
N ASP A 75 1.91 11.10 7.61
CA ASP A 75 1.67 12.08 8.68
C ASP A 75 0.37 12.89 8.52
N PRO A 76 -0.07 13.31 7.31
CA PRO A 76 -1.37 13.95 7.13
C PRO A 76 -2.54 13.07 7.58
N VAL A 77 -2.46 11.74 7.37
CA VAL A 77 -3.49 10.79 7.80
C VAL A 77 -3.55 10.73 9.33
N PHE A 78 -2.40 10.64 10.00
CA PHE A 78 -2.36 10.57 11.46
C PHE A 78 -2.82 11.87 12.11
N ARG A 79 -2.46 13.04 11.54
CA ARG A 79 -2.99 14.34 12.00
C ARG A 79 -4.50 14.41 11.84
N GLN A 80 -5.05 13.91 10.74
CA GLN A 80 -6.49 13.89 10.53
C GLN A 80 -7.21 12.96 11.52
N LYS A 81 -6.60 11.83 11.89
CA LYS A 81 -7.14 10.93 12.92
C LYS A 81 -7.11 11.56 14.31
N ALA A 82 -6.02 12.23 14.69
CA ALA A 82 -5.90 12.92 15.99
C ALA A 82 -6.92 14.06 16.15
N LYS A 83 -7.29 14.73 15.05
CA LYS A 83 -8.38 15.74 15.08
C LYS A 83 -9.76 15.13 15.36
N LYS A 84 -9.96 13.86 15.04
CA LYS A 84 -11.23 13.15 15.23
C LYS A 84 -11.33 12.43 16.57
N ASP A 85 -10.18 12.16 17.21
CA ASP A 85 -10.08 11.47 18.48
C ASP A 85 -9.40 12.38 19.51
N PRO A 86 -10.17 13.05 20.39
CA PRO A 86 -9.61 13.99 21.36
C PRO A 86 -8.75 13.31 22.45
N GLU A 87 -8.79 11.97 22.55
CA GLU A 87 -8.01 11.22 23.55
C GLU A 87 -6.62 10.84 23.04
N LYS A 88 -6.33 11.02 21.75
CA LYS A 88 -5.09 10.58 21.12
C LYS A 88 -4.35 11.74 20.47
N THR A 89 -3.08 11.88 20.83
CA THR A 89 -2.19 12.81 20.13
C THR A 89 -1.76 12.23 18.78
N PHE A 90 -1.20 13.09 17.91
CA PHE A 90 -0.57 12.65 16.67
C PHE A 90 0.49 11.56 16.89
N GLU A 91 1.31 11.70 17.94
CA GLU A 91 2.38 10.73 18.26
C GLU A 91 1.81 9.40 18.76
N ASP A 92 0.73 9.41 19.55
CA ASP A 92 0.06 8.18 19.99
C ASP A 92 -0.46 7.37 18.79
N ILE A 93 -1.09 8.07 17.82
CA ILE A 93 -1.61 7.45 16.60
C ILE A 93 -0.48 6.94 15.72
N LYS A 94 0.57 7.74 15.53
CA LYS A 94 1.74 7.34 14.74
C LYS A 94 2.46 6.14 15.37
N ALA A 95 2.57 6.08 16.69
CA ALA A 95 3.14 4.95 17.42
C ALA A 95 2.29 3.68 17.26
N TYR A 96 0.96 3.80 17.35
CA TYR A 96 0.04 2.69 17.10
C TYR A 96 0.25 2.08 15.70
N TYR A 97 0.24 2.91 14.66
CA TYR A 97 0.44 2.45 13.29
C TYR A 97 1.87 1.99 13.02
N ARG A 98 2.88 2.57 13.66
CA ARG A 98 4.27 2.10 13.56
C ARG A 98 4.39 0.67 14.07
N LYS A 99 3.74 0.35 15.19
CA LYS A 99 3.69 -1.01 15.72
C LYS A 99 2.93 -1.96 14.79
N GLY A 100 1.81 -1.52 14.21
CA GLY A 100 0.97 -2.33 13.32
C GLY A 100 1.58 -2.59 11.94
N TYR A 101 2.28 -1.62 11.35
CA TYR A 101 2.83 -1.72 10.00
C TYR A 101 4.26 -2.22 9.93
N ALA A 102 5.02 -2.22 11.03
CA ALA A 102 6.42 -2.65 11.02
C ALA A 102 6.58 -4.07 10.47
N THR A 103 7.26 -4.17 9.33
CA THR A 103 7.61 -5.41 8.65
C THR A 103 8.85 -5.18 7.80
N ASN A 104 9.62 -6.24 7.55
CA ASN A 104 10.70 -6.28 6.56
C ASN A 104 10.27 -6.99 5.26
N VAL A 105 8.97 -7.24 5.08
CA VAL A 105 8.41 -7.66 3.79
C VAL A 105 7.99 -6.42 3.03
N GLU A 106 8.71 -6.06 1.98
CA GLU A 106 8.41 -4.84 1.21
C GLU A 106 7.28 -5.08 0.20
N THR A 107 7.22 -6.28 -0.37
CA THR A 107 6.26 -6.65 -1.42
C THR A 107 5.79 -8.09 -1.24
N ILE A 108 4.50 -8.32 -1.51
CA ILE A 108 3.89 -9.64 -1.58
C ILE A 108 3.30 -9.82 -2.98
N GLY A 109 3.67 -10.92 -3.64
CA GLY A 109 3.05 -11.37 -4.88
C GLY A 109 2.14 -12.56 -4.61
N ILE A 110 0.93 -12.55 -5.16
CA ILE A 110 -0.03 -13.66 -5.04
C ILE A 110 -0.56 -13.99 -6.41
N GLU A 111 -0.31 -15.20 -6.86
CA GLU A 111 -0.80 -15.71 -8.14
C GLU A 111 -0.82 -17.24 -8.13
N ASN A 112 -1.78 -17.86 -8.81
CA ASN A 112 -1.81 -19.30 -9.07
C ASN A 112 -1.69 -20.19 -7.80
N GLY A 113 -2.22 -19.71 -6.67
CA GLY A 113 -2.17 -20.43 -5.38
C GLY A 113 -0.84 -20.28 -4.62
N VAL A 114 0.10 -19.47 -5.14
CA VAL A 114 1.42 -19.24 -4.55
C VAL A 114 1.44 -17.84 -3.93
N ILE A 115 2.03 -17.72 -2.73
CA ILE A 115 2.35 -16.44 -2.12
C ILE A 115 3.87 -16.30 -2.10
N GLU A 116 4.37 -15.18 -2.62
CA GLU A 116 5.77 -14.77 -2.60
C GLU A 116 5.96 -13.60 -1.63
N PHE A 117 6.99 -13.68 -0.79
CA PHE A 117 7.39 -12.63 0.14
C PHE A 117 8.77 -12.12 -0.24
N HIS A 118 8.84 -10.86 -0.65
CA HIS A 118 10.09 -10.16 -0.94
C HIS A 118 10.58 -9.49 0.35
N ARG A 119 11.85 -9.75 0.72
CA ARG A 119 12.52 -9.16 1.89
C ARG A 119 13.94 -8.80 1.50
N ASP A 120 14.31 -7.52 1.50
CA ASP A 120 15.60 -7.05 1.02
C ASP A 120 15.92 -7.60 -0.40
N ASN A 121 16.94 -8.45 -0.54
CA ASN A 121 17.33 -9.13 -1.78
C ASN A 121 16.90 -10.60 -1.83
N ASN A 122 16.04 -11.04 -0.92
CA ASN A 122 15.58 -12.43 -0.80
C ASN A 122 14.10 -12.56 -1.15
N VAL A 123 13.74 -13.71 -1.72
CA VAL A 123 12.36 -14.07 -2.00
C VAL A 123 12.09 -15.44 -1.39
N ALA A 124 11.01 -15.56 -0.62
CA ALA A 124 10.50 -16.83 -0.12
C ALA A 124 9.10 -17.06 -0.70
N SER A 125 8.79 -18.27 -1.15
CA SER A 125 7.48 -18.59 -1.72
C SER A 125 6.98 -19.97 -1.30
N CYS A 126 5.67 -20.14 -1.30
CA CYS A 126 5.02 -21.42 -1.05
C CYS A 126 3.66 -21.47 -1.74
N LYS A 127 3.22 -22.67 -2.14
CA LYS A 127 1.84 -22.93 -2.52
C LYS A 127 1.01 -23.16 -1.27
N TYR A 128 0.07 -22.26 -1.01
CA TYR A 128 -0.75 -22.31 0.20
C TYR A 128 -1.99 -23.18 -0.01
N ASN A 129 -2.34 -23.93 1.04
CA ASN A 129 -3.62 -24.65 1.13
C ASN A 129 -4.50 -23.94 2.15
N TYR A 130 -5.77 -23.75 1.80
CA TYR A 130 -6.79 -23.27 2.73
C TYR A 130 -6.97 -24.27 3.89
N ALA A 131 -7.23 -23.77 5.09
CA ALA A 131 -7.32 -24.54 6.34
C ALA A 131 -8.56 -24.16 7.14
#